data_AF-A0A7J3XWM8-F1
#
_entry.id   AF-A0A7J3XWM8-F1
#
_cell.length_a   1.000
_cell.length_b   1.000
_cell.length_c   1.000
_cell.angle_alpha   90.00
_cell.angle_beta   90.00
_cell.angle_gamma   90.00
#
_symmetry.space_group_name_H-M   'P 1'
#
loop_
_entity.id
_entity.type
_entity.pdbx_description
1 polymer ?
#
loop_
_entity_poly.entity_id
_entity_poly.type
_entity_poly.pdbx_seq_one_letter_code
_entity_poly.pdbx_strand_id
1 'polypeptide(L)'
;YMKKVRYVLLGASALCPSGCVVGKVGTAAVALAAKEHRVSVYVAANTHKVTADPAFAEEASREEGDPSWVLPKEESGKLGVMVANPLYDVTPPDYVSLIITEKGAMPPQGVLLIAKEMYGWPLAAFKASDFFEHLI
;
A
#
# COMPACT_ATOMS: atom_id res chain seq x y z
N TYR A 1 19.87 -2.01 10.43
CA TYR A 1 20.43 -2.92 9.40
C TYR A 1 20.46 -2.34 8.00
N MET A 2 19.62 -1.36 7.66
CA MET A 2 19.47 -0.82 6.30
C MET A 2 20.78 -0.37 5.62
N LYS A 3 21.76 0.15 6.37
CA LYS A 3 23.09 0.52 5.84
C LYS A 3 23.86 -0.63 5.13
N LYS A 4 23.52 -1.89 5.42
CA LYS A 4 24.15 -3.08 4.82
C LYS A 4 23.28 -3.71 3.73
N VAL A 5 22.09 -3.17 3.46
CA VAL A 5 21.12 -3.71 2.51
C VAL A 5 21.35 -3.10 1.14
N ARG A 6 21.35 -3.92 0.09
CA ARG A 6 21.53 -3.46 -1.30
C ARG A 6 20.23 -3.00 -1.95
N TYR A 7 19.15 -3.73 -1.70
CA TYR A 7 17.80 -3.43 -2.16
C TYR A 7 16.80 -4.08 -1.20
N VAL A 8 15.58 -3.54 -1.16
CA VAL A 8 14.46 -4.12 -0.43
C VAL A 8 13.49 -4.72 -1.42
N LEU A 9 13.00 -5.93 -1.15
CA LEU A 9 11.93 -6.56 -1.90
C LEU A 9 10.73 -6.71 -0.97
N LEU A 10 9.60 -6.12 -1.35
CA LEU A 10 8.34 -6.16 -0.63
C LEU A 10 7.28 -6.87 -1.47
N GLY A 11 6.30 -7.47 -0.80
CA GLY A 11 5.05 -7.86 -1.43
C GLY A 11 4.03 -6.73 -1.36
N ALA A 12 2.89 -6.92 -2.04
CA ALA A 12 1.72 -6.08 -1.87
C ALA A 12 0.48 -6.94 -1.59
N SER A 13 -0.42 -6.42 -0.77
CA SER A 13 -1.80 -6.90 -0.67
C SER A 13 -2.63 -6.33 -1.81
N ALA A 14 -2.45 -5.03 -2.11
CA ALA A 14 -3.06 -4.37 -3.26
C ALA A 14 -2.16 -3.26 -3.84
N LEU A 15 -2.37 -2.94 -5.11
CA LEU A 15 -1.73 -1.84 -5.82
C LEU A 15 -2.79 -0.83 -6.25
N CYS A 16 -2.65 0.42 -5.84
CA CYS A 16 -3.57 1.49 -6.18
C CYS A 16 -3.28 2.06 -7.58
N PRO A 17 -4.29 2.56 -8.32
CA PRO A 17 -4.07 3.31 -9.56
C PRO A 17 -3.17 4.54 -9.40
N SER A 18 -3.16 5.15 -8.20
CA SER A 18 -2.27 6.26 -7.83
C SER A 18 -0.80 5.86 -7.67
N GLY A 19 -0.50 4.56 -7.72
CA GLY A 19 0.83 4.01 -7.45
C GLY A 19 1.11 3.73 -5.97
N CYS A 20 0.15 3.96 -5.06
CA CYS A 20 0.31 3.50 -3.68
C CYS A 20 0.33 1.98 -3.59
N VAL A 21 1.05 1.48 -2.57
CA VAL A 21 1.14 0.05 -2.28
C VAL A 21 0.53 -0.20 -0.93
N VAL A 22 -0.53 -1.01 -0.90
CA VAL A 22 -1.14 -1.49 0.34
C VAL A 22 -0.42 -2.76 0.74
N GLY A 23 0.28 -2.72 1.87
CA GLY A 23 1.05 -3.84 2.41
C GLY A 23 0.56 -4.24 3.79
N LYS A 24 1.14 -5.30 4.36
CA LYS A 24 0.92 -5.63 5.78
C LYS A 24 1.54 -4.54 6.65
N VAL A 25 0.96 -4.28 7.81
CA VAL A 25 1.50 -3.30 8.77
C VAL A 25 3.02 -3.45 8.95
N GLY A 26 3.74 -2.34 8.80
CA GLY A 26 5.20 -2.27 8.84
C GLY A 26 5.88 -2.19 7.48
N THR A 27 5.16 -2.46 6.37
CA THR A 27 5.70 -2.33 5.00
C THR A 27 6.12 -0.89 4.72
N ALA A 28 5.29 0.10 5.10
CA ALA A 28 5.58 1.51 4.92
C ALA A 28 6.78 1.97 5.77
N ALA A 29 6.95 1.42 6.97
CA ALA A 29 8.09 1.72 7.83
C ALA A 29 9.41 1.20 7.25
N VAL A 30 9.41 -0.01 6.67
CA VAL A 30 10.57 -0.56 5.97
C VAL A 30 10.90 0.27 4.73
N ALA A 31 9.88 0.65 3.95
CA ALA A 31 10.05 1.47 2.75
C ALA A 31 10.58 2.87 3.08
N LEU A 32 10.10 3.50 4.16
CA LEU A 32 10.60 4.77 4.67
C LEU A 32 12.07 4.68 5.07
N ALA A 33 12.43 3.67 5.87
CA ALA A 33 13.81 3.45 6.29
C ALA A 33 14.75 3.19 5.08
N ALA A 34 14.26 2.47 4.08
CA ALA A 34 15.01 2.21 2.85
C ALA A 34 15.24 3.51 2.06
N LYS A 35 14.18 4.32 1.90
CA LYS A 35 14.26 5.63 1.24
C LYS A 35 15.26 6.56 1.90
N GLU A 36 15.22 6.66 3.24
CA GLU A 36 16.14 7.49 4.02
C GLU A 36 17.60 7.08 3.81
N HIS A 37 17.85 5.77 3.65
CA HIS A 37 19.18 5.22 3.37
C HIS A 37 19.52 5.13 1.88
N ARG A 38 18.68 5.68 0.98
CA ARG A 38 18.84 5.62 -0.48
C ARG A 38 18.97 4.19 -1.02
N VAL A 39 18.30 3.25 -0.36
CA VAL A 39 18.19 1.85 -0.78
C VAL A 39 16.94 1.72 -1.65
N SER A 40 17.10 1.17 -2.86
CA SER A 40 15.98 0.96 -3.78
C SER A 40 14.98 -0.03 -3.21
N VAL A 41 13.70 0.29 -3.33
CA VAL A 41 12.58 -0.56 -2.89
C VAL A 41 11.86 -1.10 -4.11
N TYR A 42 11.78 -2.42 -4.19
CA TYR A 42 11.06 -3.13 -5.23
C TYR A 42 9.84 -3.82 -4.64
N VAL A 43 8.72 -3.74 -5.35
CA VAL A 43 7.46 -4.36 -4.94
C VAL A 43 7.11 -5.43 -5.97
N ALA A 44 7.01 -6.68 -5.54
CA ALA A 44 6.59 -7.79 -6.38
C ALA A 44 5.13 -8.12 -6.10
N ALA A 45 4.27 -7.96 -7.10
CA ALA A 45 2.84 -8.23 -6.99
C ALA A 45 2.24 -8.58 -8.34
N ASN A 46 1.28 -9.49 -8.34
CA ASN A 46 0.56 -9.87 -9.55
C ASN A 46 -0.44 -8.77 -9.96
N THR A 47 -0.78 -8.69 -11.25
CA THR A 47 -1.74 -7.68 -11.74
C THR A 47 -3.15 -7.84 -11.15
N HIS A 48 -3.56 -9.05 -10.75
CA HIS A 48 -4.85 -9.26 -10.07
C HIS A 48 -4.99 -8.50 -8.73
N LYS A 49 -3.88 -8.04 -8.15
CA LYS A 49 -3.87 -7.22 -6.92
C LYS A 49 -4.04 -5.73 -7.20
N VAL A 50 -4.13 -5.32 -8.46
CA VAL A 50 -4.43 -3.92 -8.83
C VAL A 50 -5.91 -3.68 -8.54
N THR A 51 -6.20 -2.62 -7.80
CA THR A 51 -7.59 -2.20 -7.53
C THR A 51 -8.05 -1.16 -8.53
N ALA A 52 -9.36 -1.14 -8.85
CA ALA A 52 -9.99 -0.08 -9.63
C ALA A 52 -10.42 1.12 -8.77
N ASP A 53 -10.49 0.92 -7.45
CA ASP A 53 -11.03 1.87 -6.48
C ASP A 53 -9.91 2.72 -5.86
N PRO A 54 -9.92 4.06 -6.02
CA PRO A 54 -8.96 4.95 -5.39
C PRO A 54 -9.12 5.04 -3.87
N ALA A 55 -10.33 4.80 -3.32
CA ALA A 55 -10.59 4.83 -1.88
C ALA A 55 -10.09 3.58 -1.14
N PHE A 56 -9.77 2.51 -1.87
CA PHE A 56 -9.34 1.23 -1.31
C PHE A 56 -8.16 1.35 -0.33
N ALA A 57 -7.20 2.24 -0.60
CA ALA A 57 -6.06 2.43 0.27
C ALA A 57 -6.46 2.95 1.66
N GLU A 58 -7.41 3.89 1.70
CA GLU A 58 -7.92 4.47 2.94
C GLU A 58 -8.75 3.43 3.70
N GLU A 59 -9.60 2.67 3.01
CA GLU A 59 -10.39 1.60 3.61
C GLU A 59 -9.50 0.50 4.21
N ALA A 60 -8.51 0.03 3.44
CA ALA A 60 -7.58 -1.00 3.92
C ALA A 60 -6.76 -0.54 5.14
N SER A 61 -6.42 0.76 5.22
CA SER A 61 -5.68 1.31 6.36
C SER A 61 -6.48 1.33 7.67
N ARG A 62 -7.81 1.26 7.58
CA ARG A 62 -8.73 1.21 8.74
C ARG A 62 -9.02 -0.21 9.21
N GLU A 63 -8.55 -1.22 8.50
CA GLU A 63 -8.83 -2.61 8.85
C GLU A 63 -8.04 -3.00 10.11
N GLU A 64 -8.76 -3.35 11.17
CA GLU A 64 -8.20 -3.79 12.44
C GLU A 64 -8.39 -5.29 12.64
N GLY A 65 -7.35 -5.94 13.15
CA GLY A 65 -7.35 -7.33 13.58
C GLY A 65 -7.75 -7.47 15.03
N ASP A 66 -7.79 -8.71 15.51
CA ASP A 66 -8.05 -8.97 16.93
C ASP A 66 -6.91 -8.38 17.79
N PRO A 67 -7.19 -7.44 18.71
CA PRO A 67 -6.18 -6.87 19.61
C PRO A 67 -5.50 -7.92 20.49
N SER A 68 -6.15 -9.08 20.71
CA SER A 68 -5.61 -10.18 21.49
C SER A 68 -4.32 -10.78 20.89
N TRP A 69 -4.07 -10.59 19.59
CA TRP A 69 -2.84 -11.02 18.93
C TRP A 69 -1.63 -10.17 19.32
N VAL A 70 -1.86 -8.93 19.76
CA VAL A 70 -0.82 -8.00 20.22
C VAL A 70 -0.64 -8.12 21.72
N LEU A 71 -1.74 -8.10 22.47
CA LEU A 71 -1.73 -8.21 23.93
C LEU A 71 -2.98 -8.97 24.41
N PRO A 72 -2.83 -10.04 25.20
CA PRO A 72 -3.97 -10.78 25.74
C PRO A 72 -4.95 -9.89 26.50
N LYS A 73 -6.26 -10.15 26.36
CA LYS A 73 -7.33 -9.33 26.96
C LYS A 73 -7.23 -9.20 28.49
N GLU A 74 -6.75 -10.24 29.16
CA GLU A 74 -6.53 -10.21 30.60
C GLU A 74 -5.45 -9.19 31.00
N GLU A 75 -4.38 -9.10 30.22
CA GLU A 75 -3.28 -8.17 30.47
C GLU A 75 -3.66 -6.74 30.08
N SER A 76 -4.35 -6.56 28.94
CA SER A 76 -4.85 -5.24 28.55
C SER A 76 -5.81 -4.67 29.59
N GLY A 77 -6.66 -5.52 30.17
CA GLY A 77 -7.57 -5.16 31.26
C GLY A 77 -6.85 -4.79 32.56
N LYS A 78 -5.81 -5.55 32.94
CA LYS A 78 -4.96 -5.25 34.11
C LYS A 78 -4.21 -3.92 33.97
N LEU A 79 -3.73 -3.63 32.77
CA LEU A 79 -2.98 -2.40 32.47
C LEU A 79 -3.89 -1.19 32.19
N GLY A 80 -5.19 -1.41 31.95
CA GLY A 80 -6.13 -0.35 31.62
C GLY A 80 -5.84 0.34 30.28
N VAL A 81 -5.25 -0.39 29.32
CA VAL A 81 -4.84 0.16 28.02
C VAL A 81 -5.76 -0.31 26.89
N MET A 82 -5.98 0.56 25.90
CA MET A 82 -6.59 0.19 24.62
C MET A 82 -5.49 -0.25 23.66
N VAL A 83 -5.72 -1.35 22.96
CA VAL A 83 -4.75 -1.98 22.05
C VAL A 83 -5.28 -1.86 20.63
N ALA A 84 -4.51 -1.23 19.75
CA ALA A 84 -4.80 -1.16 18.32
C ALA A 84 -4.03 -2.25 17.58
N ASN A 85 -4.65 -2.85 16.56
CA ASN A 85 -4.04 -3.87 15.71
C ASN A 85 -4.35 -3.59 14.22
N PRO A 86 -3.79 -2.52 13.62
CA PRO A 86 -3.99 -2.27 12.20
C PRO A 86 -3.35 -3.40 11.36
N LEU A 87 -4.10 -3.93 10.41
CA LEU A 87 -3.68 -5.07 9.60
C LEU A 87 -2.84 -4.68 8.39
N TYR A 88 -3.09 -3.50 7.83
CA TYR A 88 -2.44 -3.02 6.63
C TYR A 88 -1.93 -1.60 6.82
N ASP A 89 -0.93 -1.24 6.01
CA ASP A 89 -0.45 0.12 5.88
C ASP A 89 -0.38 0.53 4.41
N VAL A 90 -0.35 1.84 4.19
CA VAL A 90 -0.24 2.43 2.87
C VAL A 90 1.16 2.98 2.69
N THR A 91 1.88 2.42 1.72
CA THR A 91 3.19 2.91 1.31
C THR A 91 3.02 3.90 0.15
N PRO A 92 3.47 5.16 0.31
CA PRO A 92 3.43 6.15 -0.77
C PRO A 92 4.24 5.70 -2.00
N PRO A 93 3.82 6.08 -3.22
CA PRO A 93 4.54 5.73 -4.46
C PRO A 93 5.99 6.23 -4.43
N ASP A 94 6.26 7.37 -3.80
CA ASP A 94 7.60 7.96 -3.72
C ASP A 94 8.61 7.12 -2.93
N TYR A 95 8.15 6.09 -2.22
CA TYR A 95 9.01 5.18 -1.46
C TYR A 95 9.35 3.93 -2.27
N VAL A 96 8.69 3.74 -3.41
CA VAL A 96 8.81 2.55 -4.26
C VAL A 96 9.55 2.93 -5.53
N SER A 97 10.65 2.21 -5.82
CA SER A 97 11.46 2.45 -7.02
C SER A 97 10.90 1.73 -8.25
N LEU A 98 10.41 0.49 -8.07
CA LEU A 98 9.91 -0.34 -9.17
C LEU A 98 8.84 -1.32 -8.66
N ILE A 99 7.81 -1.51 -9.47
CA ILE A 99 6.79 -2.54 -9.28
C ILE A 99 7.00 -3.61 -10.35
N ILE A 100 7.09 -4.86 -9.90
CA ILE A 100 7.36 -6.04 -10.72
C ILE A 100 6.10 -6.89 -10.73
N THR A 101 5.53 -7.07 -11.91
CA THR A 101 4.35 -7.92 -12.14
C THR A 101 4.66 -8.96 -13.21
N GLU A 102 3.73 -9.88 -13.47
CA GLU A 102 3.84 -10.84 -14.57
C GLU A 102 3.84 -10.17 -15.95
N LYS A 103 3.38 -8.91 -16.06
CA LYS A 103 3.44 -8.12 -17.30
C LYS A 103 4.77 -7.38 -17.48
N GLY A 104 5.66 -7.46 -16.50
CA GLY A 104 6.97 -6.81 -16.51
C GLY A 104 7.15 -5.83 -15.36
N ALA A 105 8.21 -5.03 -15.44
CA ALA A 105 8.57 -4.08 -14.42
C ALA A 105 8.28 -2.64 -14.85
N MET A 106 7.75 -1.82 -13.94
CA MET A 106 7.32 -0.46 -14.21
C MET A 106 7.47 0.46 -12.99
N PRO A 107 7.56 1.78 -13.19
CA PRO A 107 7.46 2.72 -12.07
C PRO A 107 6.06 2.65 -11.43
N PRO A 108 5.89 3.13 -10.18
CA PRO A 108 4.60 3.12 -9.49
C PRO A 108 3.45 3.76 -10.29
N GLN A 109 3.73 4.82 -11.04
CA GLN A 109 2.75 5.51 -11.88
C GLN A 109 2.25 4.64 -13.05
N GLY A 110 3.01 3.61 -13.43
CA GLY A 110 2.62 2.64 -14.46
C GLY A 110 1.45 1.74 -14.05
N VAL A 111 1.13 1.63 -12.74
CA VAL A 111 0.00 0.84 -12.26
C VAL A 111 -1.32 1.34 -12.84
N LEU A 112 -1.45 2.64 -13.10
CA LEU A 112 -2.63 3.22 -13.75
C LEU A 112 -2.89 2.61 -15.13
N LEU A 113 -1.84 2.28 -15.89
CA LEU A 113 -1.97 1.66 -17.21
C LEU A 113 -2.50 0.22 -17.09
N ILE A 114 -2.03 -0.54 -16.09
CA ILE A 114 -2.56 -1.87 -15.79
C ILE A 114 -4.03 -1.76 -15.37
N ALA A 115 -4.36 -0.83 -14.48
CA ALA A 115 -5.73 -0.61 -14.03
C ALA A 115 -6.66 -0.28 -15.21
N LYS A 116 -6.23 0.60 -16.11
CA LYS A 116 -6.98 0.95 -17.32
C LYS A 116 -7.17 -0.25 -18.26
N GLU A 117 -6.15 -1.08 -18.42
CA GLU A 117 -6.23 -2.28 -19.26
C GLU A 117 -7.20 -3.32 -18.66
N MET A 118 -7.21 -3.48 -17.33
CA MET A 118 -8.04 -4.46 -16.63
C MET A 118 -9.49 -4.03 -16.48
N TYR A 119 -9.73 -2.75 -16.18
CA TYR A 119 -11.04 -2.24 -15.75
C TYR A 119 -11.65 -1.23 -16.73
N GLY A 120 -10.93 -0.83 -17.78
CA GLY A 120 -11.37 0.20 -18.73
C GLY A 120 -11.16 1.62 -18.24
N TRP A 121 -11.66 2.59 -19.01
CA TRP A 121 -11.63 4.02 -18.66
C TRP A 121 -13.01 4.67 -18.89
N PRO A 122 -13.51 5.50 -17.95
CA PRO A 122 -12.94 5.83 -16.65
C PRO A 122 -12.95 4.62 -15.69
N LEU A 123 -12.00 4.56 -14.75
CA LEU A 123 -12.03 3.54 -13.69
C LEU A 123 -13.35 3.73 -12.91
N ALA A 124 -14.05 2.64 -12.58
CA ALA A 124 -15.44 2.64 -12.11
C ALA A 124 -15.74 3.50 -10.86
N ALA A 125 -14.73 4.06 -10.21
CA ALA A 125 -14.83 4.97 -9.08
C ALA A 125 -14.53 6.45 -9.39
N PHE A 126 -14.15 6.82 -10.62
CA PHE A 126 -14.15 8.22 -11.05
C PHE A 126 -15.60 8.67 -11.25
N LYS A 127 -16.22 9.25 -10.22
CA LYS A 127 -17.46 9.99 -10.43
C LYS A 127 -17.11 11.21 -11.27
N ALA A 128 -17.95 11.54 -12.26
CA ALA A 128 -17.75 12.71 -13.11
C ALA A 128 -17.67 14.04 -12.31
N SER A 129 -18.15 14.06 -11.06
CA SER A 129 -18.00 15.15 -10.10
C SER A 129 -16.54 15.45 -9.73
N ASP A 130 -15.72 14.41 -9.60
CA ASP A 130 -14.36 14.52 -9.05
C ASP A 130 -13.39 15.12 -10.09
N PHE A 131 -13.80 15.13 -11.36
CA PHE A 131 -13.07 15.76 -12.45
C PHE A 131 -13.20 17.30 -12.46
N PHE A 132 -14.31 17.84 -11.95
CA PHE A 132 -14.58 19.28 -11.95
C PHE A 132 -14.09 20.00 -10.69
N GLU A 133 -13.97 19.31 -9.55
CA GLU A 133 -13.46 19.92 -8.31
C GLU A 133 -11.96 20.21 -8.32
N HIS A 134 -11.19 19.60 -9.23
CA HIS A 134 -9.75 19.85 -9.37
C HIS A 134 -9.38 20.80 -10.53
N LEU A 135 -10.37 21.43 -11.18
CA LEU A 135 -10.19 22.32 -12.32
C LEU A 135 -10.77 23.73 -12.12
N ILE A 136 -11.13 24.10 -10.89
CA ILE A 136 -11.55 25.47 -10.50
C ILE A 136 -10.68 25.97 -9.35
#